data_AF-A0A962H6U9-F1
#
_entry.id   AF-A0A962H6U9-F1
#
_cell.length_a   1.000
_cell.length_b   1.000
_cell.length_c   1.000
_cell.angle_alpha   90.00
_cell.angle_beta   90.00
_cell.angle_gamma   90.00
#
_symmetry.space_group_name_H-M   'P 1'
#
loop_
_entity.id
_entity.type
_entity.pdbx_description
1 polymer ?
#
loop_
_entity_poly.entity_id
_entity_poly.type
_entity_poly.pdbx_seq_one_letter_code
_entity_poly.pdbx_strand_id
1 'polypeptide(L)'
;MLQDLANTLSLKGVLDGLRAYHWEHVSEWQQGEFHHDVVIRLREPPPELPGDVLVVSTNCNGGVKEISCLAEVPERWGLWHHRCPDNPEFAGAAPSILQSVRTVHWFDPCALLKPGTRSEYRPEFRRRQRGGGYVSIDSDEE
;
A
#
# COMPACT_ATOMS: atom_id res chain seq x y z
N MET A 1 17.62 0.24 8.49
CA MET A 1 17.18 -0.12 7.12
C MET A 1 15.73 0.27 6.82
N LEU A 2 14.70 -0.39 7.37
CA LEU A 2 13.31 -0.09 7.01
C LEU A 2 12.92 1.39 7.25
N GLN A 3 13.39 1.95 8.37
CA GLN A 3 13.23 3.38 8.68
C GLN A 3 13.93 4.28 7.66
N ASP A 4 15.12 3.91 7.20
CA ASP A 4 15.90 4.70 6.24
C ASP A 4 15.21 4.73 4.88
N LEU A 5 14.67 3.58 4.44
CA LEU A 5 13.85 3.49 3.24
C LEU A 5 12.60 4.38 3.36
N ALA A 6 11.88 4.32 4.48
CA ALA A 6 10.70 5.15 4.71
C ALA A 6 11.03 6.65 4.72
N ASN A 7 12.20 7.02 5.25
CA ASN A 7 12.69 8.40 5.31
C ASN A 7 13.12 8.97 3.96
N THR A 8 13.19 8.16 2.89
CA THR A 8 13.35 8.70 1.52
C THR A 8 12.09 9.41 1.01
N LEU A 9 10.95 9.20 1.67
CA LEU A 9 9.63 9.81 1.42
C LEU A 9 9.10 9.64 -0.02
N SER A 10 9.75 8.83 -0.86
CA SER A 10 9.39 8.63 -2.26
C SER A 10 9.63 7.18 -2.68
N LEU A 11 8.74 6.65 -3.52
CA LEU A 11 8.87 5.30 -4.06
C LEU A 11 10.20 5.11 -4.78
N LYS A 12 10.63 6.10 -5.58
CA LYS A 12 11.93 6.07 -6.24
C LYS A 12 13.08 5.90 -5.24
N GLY A 13 13.06 6.63 -4.13
CA GLY A 13 14.09 6.53 -3.09
C GLY A 13 14.13 5.14 -2.44
N VAL A 14 12.96 4.55 -2.18
CA VAL A 14 12.84 3.17 -1.70
C VAL A 14 13.43 2.19 -2.72
N LEU A 15 13.00 2.25 -3.97
CA LEU A 15 13.46 1.35 -5.03
C LEU A 15 14.97 1.47 -5.29
N ASP A 16 15.52 2.69 -5.22
CA ASP A 16 16.96 2.93 -5.34
C ASP A 16 17.73 2.33 -4.15
N GLY A 17 17.24 2.51 -2.93
CA GLY A 17 17.81 1.91 -1.73
C GLY A 17 17.73 0.38 -1.71
N LEU A 18 16.81 -0.21 -2.48
CA LEU A 18 16.65 -1.66 -2.59
C LEU A 18 17.45 -2.29 -3.73
N ARG A 19 18.06 -1.51 -4.64
CA ARG A 19 18.72 -2.05 -5.85
C ARG A 19 19.77 -3.13 -5.58
N ALA A 20 20.53 -2.97 -4.49
CA ALA A 20 21.58 -3.91 -4.11
C ALA A 20 21.04 -5.27 -3.64
N TYR A 21 19.73 -5.38 -3.37
CA TYR A 21 19.09 -6.57 -2.82
C TYR A 21 18.22 -7.32 -3.84
N HIS A 22 18.40 -6.99 -5.13
CA HIS A 22 17.74 -7.64 -6.27
C HIS A 22 16.23 -7.78 -6.08
N TRP A 23 15.54 -6.64 -6.01
CA TRP A 23 14.10 -6.61 -5.80
C TRP A 23 13.30 -6.98 -7.05
N GLU A 24 12.15 -7.61 -6.83
CA GLU A 24 11.14 -7.90 -7.85
C GLU A 24 9.80 -7.24 -7.50
N HIS A 25 9.14 -6.69 -8.52
CA HIS A 25 7.77 -6.23 -8.40
C HIS A 25 6.83 -7.44 -8.41
N VAL A 26 6.05 -7.61 -7.34
CA VAL A 26 5.09 -8.71 -7.21
C VAL A 26 3.70 -8.28 -7.66
N SER A 27 3.23 -7.14 -7.16
CA SER A 27 1.90 -6.62 -7.46
C SER A 27 1.81 -5.14 -7.10
N GLU A 28 0.87 -4.45 -7.72
CA GLU A 28 0.47 -3.09 -7.38
C GLU A 28 -1.04 -3.07 -7.19
N TRP A 29 -1.51 -2.44 -6.12
CA TRP A 29 -2.94 -2.32 -5.82
C TRP A 29 -3.29 -0.88 -5.53
N GLN A 30 -4.31 -0.37 -6.22
CA GLN A 30 -4.93 0.92 -5.91
C GLN A 30 -6.19 0.72 -5.05
N GLN A 31 -6.35 1.54 -4.02
CA GLN A 31 -7.62 1.64 -3.28
C GLN A 31 -8.04 3.09 -3.13
N GLY A 32 -9.24 3.37 -3.63
CA GLY A 32 -9.70 4.73 -3.88
C GLY A 32 -8.76 5.46 -4.84
N GLU A 33 -8.85 6.78 -4.82
CA GLU A 33 -8.12 7.63 -5.77
C GLU A 33 -6.66 7.88 -5.35
N PHE A 34 -6.36 7.71 -4.06
CA PHE A 34 -5.15 8.27 -3.47
C PHE A 34 -4.25 7.28 -2.75
N HIS A 35 -4.63 6.02 -2.56
CA HIS A 35 -3.79 5.03 -1.88
C HIS A 35 -3.32 3.97 -2.86
N HIS A 36 -2.01 3.74 -2.91
CA HIS A 36 -1.40 2.68 -3.68
C HIS A 36 -0.53 1.82 -2.77
N ASP A 37 -0.53 0.52 -3.00
CA ASP A 37 0.42 -0.41 -2.40
C ASP A 37 1.29 -1.02 -3.49
N VAL A 38 2.60 -0.87 -3.38
CA VAL A 38 3.57 -1.56 -4.21
C VAL A 38 4.15 -2.72 -3.41
N VAL A 39 3.90 -3.95 -3.87
CA VAL A 39 4.36 -5.18 -3.24
C VAL A 39 5.64 -5.63 -3.91
N ILE A 40 6.69 -5.77 -3.11
CA ILE A 40 8.05 -6.05 -3.57
C ILE A 40 8.56 -7.27 -2.82
N ARG A 41 9.27 -8.17 -3.51
CA ARG A 41 10.06 -9.23 -2.87
C ARG A 41 11.55 -8.99 -3.12
N LEU A 42 12.37 -9.21 -2.10
CA LEU A 42 13.82 -9.12 -2.17
C LEU A 42 14.39 -10.51 -2.38
N ARG A 43 15.23 -10.71 -3.40
CA ARG A 43 15.90 -11.99 -3.62
C ARG A 43 17.06 -12.20 -2.65
N GLU A 44 17.70 -11.11 -2.23
CA GLU A 44 18.82 -11.12 -1.31
C GLU A 44 18.57 -10.11 -0.18
N PRO A 45 17.60 -10.39 0.72
CA PRO A 45 17.24 -9.44 1.77
C PRO A 45 18.44 -9.16 2.70
N PRO A 46 18.69 -7.90 3.08
CA PRO A 46 19.71 -7.57 4.06
C PRO A 46 19.37 -8.15 5.44
N PRO A 47 20.36 -8.52 6.26
CA PRO A 47 20.14 -9.09 7.59
C PRO A 47 19.31 -8.22 8.54
N GLU A 48 19.27 -6.90 8.31
CA GLU A 48 18.51 -5.93 9.09
C GLU A 48 17.01 -5.91 8.78
N LEU A 49 16.55 -6.58 7.72
CA LEU A 49 15.13 -6.74 7.42
C LEU A 49 14.62 -8.08 7.97
N PRO A 50 13.53 -8.10 8.75
CA PRO A 50 13.03 -9.33 9.37
C PRO A 50 12.35 -10.28 8.37
N GLY A 51 12.05 -9.83 7.14
CA GLY A 51 11.44 -10.61 6.07
C GLY A 51 11.88 -10.15 4.69
N ASP A 52 11.47 -10.88 3.67
CA ASP A 52 11.85 -10.66 2.27
C ASP A 52 10.79 -9.93 1.45
N VAL A 53 9.58 -9.73 2.01
CA VAL A 53 8.49 -9.02 1.35
C VAL A 53 8.32 -7.63 1.96
N LEU A 54 8.21 -6.62 1.10
CA LEU A 54 7.87 -5.25 1.47
C LEU A 54 6.55 -4.85 0.81
N VAL A 55 5.67 -4.23 1.58
CA VAL A 55 4.55 -3.44 1.05
C VAL A 55 4.87 -1.98 1.27
N VAL A 56 5.03 -1.23 0.18
CA VAL A 56 5.28 0.21 0.18
C VAL A 56 3.96 0.90 -0.10
N SER A 57 3.33 1.45 0.93
CA SER A 57 2.11 2.25 0.77
C SER A 57 2.47 3.68 0.39
N THR A 58 1.90 4.16 -0.70
CA THR A 58 2.13 5.50 -1.24
C THR A 58 0.82 6.22 -1.48
N ASN A 59 0.91 7.53 -1.72
CA ASN A 59 -0.17 8.25 -2.40
C ASN A 59 0.01 8.24 -3.93
N CYS A 60 -0.96 8.80 -4.65
CA CYS A 60 -1.00 8.84 -6.13
C CYS A 60 0.23 9.44 -6.83
N ASN A 61 1.07 10.23 -6.14
CA ASN A 61 2.32 10.77 -6.70
C ASN A 61 3.58 10.02 -6.24
N GLY A 62 3.43 8.85 -5.62
CA GLY A 62 4.52 7.99 -5.16
C GLY A 62 5.16 8.43 -3.84
N GLY A 63 4.56 9.35 -3.09
CA GLY A 63 5.01 9.74 -1.76
C GLY A 63 4.71 8.67 -0.72
N VAL A 64 5.76 8.17 -0.05
CA VAL A 64 5.65 7.04 0.89
C VAL A 64 4.91 7.45 2.16
N LYS A 65 3.93 6.63 2.55
CA LYS A 65 3.11 6.78 3.76
C LYS A 65 3.49 5.77 4.82
N GLU A 66 3.69 4.54 4.41
CA GLU A 66 4.06 3.43 5.28
C GLU A 66 4.91 2.44 4.48
N ILE A 67 5.86 1.78 5.14
CA ILE A 67 6.50 0.59 4.61
C ILE A 67 6.35 -0.51 5.65
N SER A 68 5.76 -1.63 5.23
CA SER A 68 5.62 -2.83 6.05
C SER A 68 6.51 -3.94 5.50
N CYS A 69 7.24 -4.61 6.38
CA CYS A 69 8.02 -5.81 6.08
C CYS A 69 7.26 -7.04 6.59
N LEU A 70 7.04 -8.03 5.72
CA LEU A 70 6.17 -9.18 5.93
C LEU A 70 6.95 -10.49 5.74
N ALA A 71 6.46 -11.56 6.37
CA ALA A 71 6.98 -12.90 6.20
C ALA A 71 6.61 -13.54 4.84
N GLU A 72 5.54 -13.06 4.20
CA GLU A 72 5.04 -13.57 2.93
C GLU A 72 4.24 -12.49 2.18
N VAL A 73 3.95 -12.74 0.90
CA VAL A 73 3.12 -11.84 0.10
C VAL A 73 1.70 -11.87 0.66
N PRO A 74 1.14 -10.72 1.10
CA PRO A 74 -0.17 -10.71 1.73
C PRO A 74 -1.26 -10.89 0.67
N GLU A 75 -2.41 -11.39 1.10
CA GLU A 75 -3.65 -11.25 0.34
C GLU A 75 -4.07 -9.77 0.38
N ARG A 76 -4.34 -9.16 -0.79
CA ARG A 76 -4.79 -7.75 -0.92
C ARG A 76 -5.91 -7.41 0.08
N TRP A 77 -6.95 -8.24 0.11
CA TRP A 77 -8.13 -7.97 0.93
C TRP A 77 -7.94 -8.30 2.40
N GLY A 78 -7.03 -9.23 2.72
CA GLY A 78 -6.57 -9.47 4.10
C GLY A 78 -5.78 -8.28 4.66
N LEU A 79 -4.92 -7.66 3.84
CA LEU A 79 -4.21 -6.43 4.22
C LEU A 79 -5.17 -5.25 4.45
N TRP A 80 -6.16 -5.07 3.59
CA TRP A 80 -7.18 -4.04 3.78
C TRP A 80 -8.08 -4.30 4.99
N HIS A 81 -8.42 -5.56 5.27
CA HIS A 81 -9.15 -5.95 6.47
C HIS A 81 -8.33 -5.64 7.73
N HIS A 82 -7.02 -5.89 7.72
CA HIS A 82 -6.14 -5.52 8.83
C HIS A 82 -6.09 -4.01 9.06
N ARG A 83 -6.06 -3.20 8.01
CA ARG A 83 -6.04 -1.73 8.11
C ARG A 83 -7.39 -1.16 8.56
N CYS A 84 -8.48 -1.66 7.99
CA CYS A 84 -9.84 -1.18 8.19
C CYS A 84 -10.75 -2.32 8.68
N PRO A 85 -10.56 -2.81 9.92
CA PRO A 85 -11.25 -3.99 10.43
C PRO A 85 -12.78 -3.81 10.52
N ASP A 86 -13.25 -2.58 10.68
CA ASP A 86 -14.67 -2.25 10.75
C ASP A 86 -15.36 -2.14 9.38
N ASN A 87 -14.61 -2.29 8.28
CA ASN A 87 -15.17 -2.24 6.93
C ASN A 87 -15.63 -3.65 6.51
N PRO A 88 -16.95 -3.90 6.40
CA PRO A 88 -17.48 -5.24 6.17
C PRO A 88 -17.21 -5.78 4.76
N GLU A 89 -16.76 -4.95 3.82
CA GLU A 89 -16.41 -5.38 2.46
C GLU A 89 -15.00 -5.95 2.38
N PHE A 90 -14.14 -5.69 3.37
CA PHE A 90 -12.81 -6.30 3.43
C PHE A 90 -12.85 -7.57 4.28
N ALA A 91 -12.26 -8.62 3.73
CA ALA A 91 -12.12 -9.92 4.37
C ALA A 91 -10.87 -10.60 3.79
N GLY A 92 -10.29 -11.54 4.53
CA GLY A 92 -9.10 -12.28 4.12
C GLY A 92 -8.22 -12.61 5.33
N ALA A 93 -7.17 -13.38 5.10
CA ALA A 93 -6.23 -13.72 6.17
C ALA A 93 -5.44 -12.47 6.62
N ALA A 94 -5.25 -12.32 7.94
CA ALA A 94 -4.43 -11.23 8.45
C ALA A 94 -2.99 -11.35 7.91
N PRO A 95 -2.37 -10.26 7.44
CA PRO A 95 -1.01 -10.30 6.90
C PRO A 95 0.00 -10.60 8.02
N SER A 96 0.99 -11.42 7.71
CA SER A 96 2.12 -11.75 8.59
C SER A 96 3.14 -10.58 8.66
N ILE A 97 2.73 -9.43 9.20
CA ILE A 97 3.57 -8.23 9.34
C ILE A 97 4.59 -8.43 10.45
N LEU A 98 5.87 -8.33 10.11
CA LEU A 98 7.00 -8.47 11.03
C LEU A 98 7.47 -7.13 11.57
N GLN A 99 7.41 -6.09 10.75
CA GLN A 99 7.75 -4.72 11.13
C GLN A 99 7.02 -3.74 10.22
N SER A 100 6.67 -2.56 10.74
CA SER A 100 6.12 -1.48 9.93
C SER A 100 6.65 -0.12 10.38
N VAL A 101 6.84 0.79 9.43
CA VAL A 101 7.27 2.17 9.66
C VAL A 101 6.34 3.12 8.93
N ARG A 102 5.73 4.04 9.67
CA ARG A 102 4.92 5.15 9.14
C ARG A 102 5.79 6.39 8.98
N THR A 103 5.58 7.12 7.89
CA THR A 103 6.28 8.40 7.65
C THR A 103 5.54 9.56 8.33
N VAL A 104 6.19 10.72 8.38
CA VAL A 104 5.57 11.97 8.84
C VAL A 104 4.37 12.41 7.98
N HIS A 105 4.22 11.86 6.78
CA HIS A 105 3.12 12.15 5.85
C HIS A 105 2.05 11.07 5.85
N TRP A 106 2.12 10.11 6.77
CA TRP A 106 1.12 9.07 6.93
C TRP A 106 -0.26 9.68 7.21
N PHE A 107 -1.28 9.05 6.64
CA PHE A 107 -2.69 9.34 6.91
C PHE A 107 -3.41 8.02 7.17
N ASP A 108 -4.56 8.09 7.85
CA ASP A 108 -5.44 6.93 8.02
C ASP A 108 -6.06 6.54 6.67
N PRO A 109 -5.70 5.37 6.10
CA PRO A 109 -6.23 4.95 4.81
C PRO A 109 -7.74 4.71 4.86
N CYS A 110 -8.29 4.33 6.01
CA CYS A 110 -9.73 4.09 6.17
C CYS A 110 -10.54 5.38 6.07
N ALA A 111 -9.94 6.52 6.47
CA ALA A 111 -10.57 7.82 6.32
C ALA A 111 -10.80 8.19 4.85
N LEU A 112 -9.98 7.68 3.91
CA LEU A 112 -10.16 7.92 2.48
C LEU A 112 -11.38 7.20 1.89
N LEU A 113 -11.82 6.12 2.52
CA LEU A 113 -12.82 5.20 1.95
C LEU A 113 -14.25 5.47 2.43
N LYS A 114 -14.43 6.42 3.35
CA LYS A 114 -15.73 6.73 3.95
C LYS A 114 -16.74 7.24 2.91
N PRO A 115 -18.05 7.07 3.13
CA PRO A 115 -19.05 7.75 2.31
C PRO A 115 -18.84 9.27 2.32
N GLY A 116 -18.85 9.90 1.14
CA GLY A 116 -18.72 11.35 1.02
C GLY A 116 -17.29 11.88 1.04
N THR A 117 -16.25 11.03 1.03
CA THR A 117 -14.89 11.53 0.78
C THR A 117 -14.82 12.23 -0.57
N ARG A 118 -14.02 13.30 -0.62
CA ARG A 118 -13.75 14.03 -1.86
C ARG A 118 -13.10 13.08 -2.87
N SER A 119 -13.54 13.19 -4.12
CA SER A 119 -12.86 12.61 -5.27
C SER A 119 -12.66 13.71 -6.31
N GLU A 120 -11.55 13.67 -7.05
CA GLU A 120 -11.28 14.61 -8.15
C GLU A 120 -12.02 14.20 -9.43
N TYR A 121 -12.48 12.96 -9.52
CA TYR A 121 -13.39 12.53 -10.56
C TYR A 121 -14.80 13.10 -10.35
N ARG A 122 -15.41 13.54 -11.46
CA ARG A 122 -16.83 13.90 -11.47
C ARG A 122 -17.71 12.67 -11.25
N PRO A 123 -18.91 12.82 -10.67
CA PRO A 123 -19.82 11.69 -10.41
C PRO A 123 -20.08 10.80 -11.62
N GLU A 124 -20.17 11.37 -12.82
CA GLU A 124 -20.43 10.65 -14.07
C GLU A 124 -19.22 9.86 -14.61
N PHE A 125 -18.01 10.12 -14.10
CA PHE A 125 -16.76 9.47 -14.53
C PHE A 125 -16.14 8.60 -13.45
N ARG A 126 -16.87 8.31 -12.36
CA ARG A 126 -16.37 7.49 -11.27
C ARG A 126 -17.32 6.39 -10.88
N ARG A 127 -16.73 5.28 -10.43
CA ARG A 127 -17.45 4.20 -9.75
C ARG A 127 -16.86 3.99 -8.36
N ARG A 128 -17.71 3.55 -7.42
CA ARG A 128 -17.27 3.17 -6.08
C ARG A 128 -16.54 1.83 -6.18
N GLN A 129 -15.38 1.71 -5.52
CA GLN A 129 -14.68 0.43 -5.39
C GLN A 129 -15.21 -0.39 -4.22
N ARG A 130 -14.89 -1.69 -4.22
CA ARG A 130 -15.02 -2.54 -3.03
C ARG A 130 -14.35 -1.86 -1.84
N GLY A 131 -15.06 -1.81 -0.71
CA GLY A 131 -14.57 -1.20 0.53
C GLY A 131 -14.51 0.33 0.53
N GLY A 132 -14.89 1.00 -0.57
CA GLY A 132 -15.04 2.44 -0.62
C GLY A 132 -13.91 3.16 -1.36
N GLY A 133 -14.04 4.49 -1.42
CA GLY A 133 -13.29 5.30 -2.39
C GLY A 133 -13.85 5.17 -3.80
N TYR A 134 -13.21 5.87 -4.74
CA TYR A 134 -13.64 5.97 -6.13
C TYR A 134 -12.47 5.73 -7.08
N VAL A 135 -12.77 5.11 -8.22
CA VAL A 135 -11.88 5.02 -9.39
C VAL A 135 -12.60 5.50 -10.63
N SER A 136 -11.83 5.78 -11.68
CA SER A 136 -12.39 6.03 -13.02
C SER A 136 -13.28 4.86 -13.44
N ILE A 137 -14.35 5.15 -14.17
CA ILE A 137 -15.19 4.12 -14.81
C ILE A 137 -14.39 3.23 -15.78
N ASP A 138 -13.29 3.75 -16.32
CA ASP A 138 -12.40 3.02 -17.24
C ASP A 138 -11.27 2.26 -16.52
N SER A 139 -11.23 2.29 -15.19
CA SER A 139 -10.22 1.57 -14.41
C SER A 139 -10.52 0.07 -14.37
N ASP A 140 -9.47 -0.75 -14.47
CA ASP A 140 -9.54 -2.19 -14.26
C ASP A 140 -9.50 -2.59 -12.75
N GLU A 141 -9.41 -1.63 -11.84
CA GLU A 141 -9.32 -1.87 -10.40
C GLU A 141 -10.69 -2.17 -9.78
N GLU A 142 -10.92 -3.40 -9.32
CA GLU A 142 -12.19 -3.83 -8.72
C GLU A 142 -12.53 -3.15 -7.38
#